data_AF-A0ABD4R419-F1
#
_entry.id   AF-A0ABD4R419-F1
#
_cell.length_a   1.000
_cell.length_b   1.000
_cell.length_c   1.000
_cell.angle_alpha   90.00
_cell.angle_beta   90.00
_cell.angle_gamma   90.00
#
_symmetry.space_group_name_H-M   'P 1'
#
loop_
_entity.id
_entity.type
_entity.pdbx_description
1 polymer ?
#
loop_
_entity_poly.entity_id
_entity_poly.type
_entity_poly.pdbx_seq_one_letter_code
_entity_poly.pdbx_strand_id
1 'polypeptide(L)'
;MFGIFPEDKPVNNEGECFLPSSVIIGGFSEVINIPLSYWNIDNYKVSWLNSLKEGLTNKKHAALVVSMYEPDDANFIFTWVLYFSGNDVFVQNKILFLDECPEFNPEMINKFTDSRKTHNEDGVKISEWNTDLDSVINFYKTLKK
;
A
#
# COMPACT_ATOMS: atom_id res chain seq x y z
N MET A 1 13.42 1.70 9.07
CA MET A 1 12.04 1.88 9.56
C MET A 1 11.10 1.77 8.38
N PHE A 2 9.93 1.18 8.60
CA PHE A 2 8.88 1.07 7.59
C PHE A 2 7.53 1.37 8.24
N GLY A 3 6.62 2.01 7.50
CA GLY A 3 5.22 2.12 7.90
C GLY A 3 4.48 3.25 7.22
N ILE A 4 3.16 3.28 7.45
CA ILE A 4 2.25 4.35 7.06
C ILE A 4 1.71 4.96 8.35
N PHE A 5 1.88 6.28 8.51
CA PHE A 5 1.60 7.02 9.74
C PHE A 5 0.57 8.10 9.47
N PRO A 6 -0.71 7.84 9.74
CA PRO A 6 -1.75 8.85 9.62
C PRO A 6 -1.63 9.91 10.71
N GLU A 7 -1.93 11.16 10.35
CA GLU A 7 -2.06 12.26 11.29
C GLU A 7 -3.36 12.16 12.10
N ASP A 8 -3.52 13.03 13.10
CA ASP A 8 -4.66 12.99 14.02
C ASP A 8 -5.95 13.54 13.41
N LYS A 9 -5.85 14.48 12.46
CA LYS A 9 -7.00 15.26 11.99
C LYS A 9 -7.18 15.12 10.48
N PRO A 10 -8.37 14.71 10.03
CA PRO A 10 -8.69 14.76 8.62
C PRO A 10 -8.83 16.21 8.14
N VAL A 11 -8.56 16.42 6.86
CA VAL A 11 -8.73 17.70 6.15
C VAL A 11 -9.74 17.52 5.03
N ASN A 12 -10.60 18.52 4.86
CA ASN A 12 -11.52 18.56 3.73
C ASN A 12 -10.91 19.38 2.61
N ASN A 13 -10.89 18.83 1.40
CA ASN A 13 -10.47 19.53 0.20
C ASN A 13 -11.47 19.25 -0.93
N GLU A 14 -11.99 20.29 -1.58
CA GLU A 14 -12.93 20.19 -2.70
C GLU A 14 -14.17 19.28 -2.47
N GLY A 15 -14.60 19.14 -1.22
CA GLY A 15 -15.77 18.32 -0.85
C GLY A 15 -15.44 16.87 -0.49
N GLU A 16 -14.17 16.47 -0.56
CA GLU A 16 -13.68 15.16 -0.12
C GLU A 16 -12.86 15.27 1.18
N CYS A 17 -12.98 14.26 2.03
CA CYS A 17 -12.30 14.17 3.31
C CYS A 17 -11.09 13.25 3.18
N PHE A 18 -9.91 13.76 3.55
CA PHE A 18 -8.66 13.02 3.50
C PHE A 18 -7.99 12.99 4.87
N LEU A 19 -7.22 11.95 5.13
CA LEU A 19 -6.32 11.86 6.27
C LEU A 19 -4.87 12.03 5.79
N PRO A 20 -4.24 13.20 6.05
CA PRO A 20 -2.82 13.38 5.78
C PRO A 20 -2.04 12.28 6.51
N SER A 21 -1.11 11.66 5.80
CA SER A 21 -0.34 10.54 6.31
C SER A 21 1.07 10.56 5.73
N SER A 22 2.03 9.97 6.44
CA SER A 22 3.40 9.81 5.95
C SER A 22 3.72 8.34 5.70
N VAL A 23 4.26 8.03 4.52
CA VAL A 23 4.88 6.73 4.22
C VAL A 23 6.38 6.85 4.48
N ILE A 24 6.93 5.96 5.31
CA ILE A 24 8.37 5.93 5.63
C ILE A 24 8.95 4.61 5.15
N ILE A 25 10.04 4.67 4.38
CA ILE A 25 10.74 3.51 3.81
C ILE A 25 12.25 3.74 3.94
N GLY A 26 12.87 3.14 4.96
CA GLY A 26 14.30 3.34 5.19
C GLY A 26 14.62 4.82 5.45
N GLY A 27 15.40 5.45 4.56
CA GLY A 27 15.72 6.88 4.59
C GLY A 27 14.78 7.77 3.76
N PHE A 28 13.78 7.21 3.10
CA PHE A 28 12.79 7.93 2.30
C PHE A 28 11.51 8.17 3.08
N SER A 29 10.87 9.32 2.81
CA SER A 29 9.54 9.64 3.32
C SER A 29 8.72 10.40 2.27
N GLU A 30 7.43 10.11 2.19
CA GLU A 30 6.47 10.79 1.32
C GLU A 30 5.19 11.11 2.08
N VAL A 31 4.65 12.32 1.87
CA VAL A 31 3.34 12.72 2.39
C VAL A 31 2.28 12.28 1.38
N ILE A 32 1.26 11.57 1.87
CA ILE A 32 0.11 11.12 1.10
C ILE A 32 -1.18 11.60 1.77
N ASN A 33 -2.25 11.68 0.99
CA ASN A 33 -3.59 12.01 1.50
C ASN A 33 -4.48 10.78 1.31
N ILE A 34 -4.80 10.09 2.40
CA ILE A 34 -5.63 8.89 2.36
C ILE A 34 -7.11 9.30 2.31
N PRO A 35 -7.87 9.01 1.24
CA PRO A 35 -9.27 9.36 1.16
C PRO A 35 -10.08 8.55 2.18
N LEU A 36 -11.04 9.22 2.82
CA LEU A 36 -11.92 8.66 3.85
C LEU A 36 -13.38 8.52 3.39
N SER A 37 -13.64 8.67 2.08
CA SER A 37 -14.98 8.64 1.49
C SER A 37 -15.63 7.25 1.53
N TYR A 38 -14.84 6.19 1.33
CA TYR A 38 -15.31 4.80 1.37
C TYR A 38 -14.81 4.04 2.60
N TRP A 39 -13.49 4.09 2.85
CA TRP A 39 -12.87 3.44 4.00
C TRP A 39 -12.51 4.45 5.09
N ASN A 40 -12.78 4.11 6.34
CA ASN A 40 -12.14 4.80 7.45
C ASN A 40 -10.72 4.25 7.67
N ILE A 41 -9.93 4.90 8.53
CA ILE A 41 -8.53 4.51 8.74
C ILE A 41 -8.37 3.10 9.33
N ASP A 42 -9.35 2.59 10.05
CA ASP A 42 -9.30 1.23 10.61
C ASP A 42 -9.52 0.19 9.51
N ASN A 43 -10.34 0.47 8.50
CA ASN A 43 -10.47 -0.39 7.32
C ASN A 43 -9.13 -0.53 6.58
N TYR A 44 -8.41 0.60 6.36
CA TYR A 44 -7.07 0.58 5.77
C TYR A 44 -6.10 -0.25 6.61
N LYS A 45 -6.05 -0.04 7.93
CA LYS A 45 -5.19 -0.81 8.83
C LYS A 45 -5.48 -2.32 8.79
N VAL A 46 -6.76 -2.71 8.73
CA VAL A 46 -7.16 -4.11 8.59
C VAL A 46 -6.70 -4.68 7.25
N SER A 47 -6.89 -3.94 6.15
CA SER A 47 -6.39 -4.32 4.82
C SER A 47 -4.87 -4.51 4.82
N TRP A 48 -4.12 -3.56 5.38
CA TRP A 48 -2.66 -3.63 5.51
C TRP A 48 -2.22 -4.82 6.36
N LEU A 49 -2.90 -5.05 7.48
CA LEU A 49 -2.61 -6.16 8.37
C LEU A 49 -2.77 -7.51 7.66
N ASN A 50 -3.87 -7.69 6.94
CA ASN A 50 -4.16 -8.92 6.21
C ASN A 50 -3.18 -9.12 5.05
N SER A 51 -2.92 -8.07 4.28
CA SER A 51 -1.98 -8.07 3.17
C SER A 51 -0.55 -8.42 3.62
N LEU A 52 -0.05 -7.79 4.70
CA LEU A 52 1.25 -8.09 5.29
C LEU A 52 1.31 -9.50 5.85
N LYS A 53 0.24 -9.97 6.52
CA LYS A 53 0.19 -11.34 7.06
C LYS A 53 0.38 -12.36 5.95
N GLU A 54 -0.34 -12.22 4.84
CA GLU A 54 -0.23 -13.11 3.69
C GLU A 54 1.16 -13.03 3.06
N GLY A 55 1.64 -11.82 2.75
CA GLY A 55 2.93 -11.59 2.11
C GLY A 55 4.12 -12.07 2.92
N LEU A 56 4.11 -11.87 4.23
CA LEU A 56 5.15 -12.39 5.14
C LEU A 56 5.12 -13.91 5.23
N THR A 57 3.93 -14.53 5.16
CA THR A 57 3.77 -15.98 5.24
C THR A 57 4.27 -16.66 3.97
N ASN A 58 3.88 -16.14 2.80
CA ASN A 58 4.25 -16.72 1.51
C ASN A 58 5.60 -16.22 0.97
N LYS A 59 6.20 -15.19 1.60
CA LYS A 59 7.46 -14.53 1.21
C LYS A 59 7.46 -14.01 -0.23
N LYS A 60 6.31 -13.58 -0.74
CA LYS A 60 6.16 -13.00 -2.09
C LYS A 60 6.06 -11.48 -2.01
N HIS A 61 4.86 -10.98 -1.78
CA HIS A 61 4.57 -9.56 -1.75
C HIS A 61 3.38 -9.22 -0.86
N ALA A 62 3.30 -7.95 -0.46
CA ALA A 62 2.17 -7.37 0.25
C ALA A 62 1.84 -6.01 -0.37
N ALA A 63 0.60 -5.79 -0.81
CA ALA A 63 0.12 -4.52 -1.31
C ALA A 63 -0.63 -3.75 -0.21
N LEU A 64 -0.15 -2.54 0.10
CA LEU A 64 -0.78 -1.63 1.05
C LEU A 64 -1.55 -0.55 0.30
N VAL A 65 -2.88 -0.69 0.27
CA VAL A 65 -3.79 0.28 -0.35
C VAL A 65 -3.71 1.61 0.39
N VAL A 66 -3.51 2.72 -0.31
CA VAL A 66 -3.50 4.07 0.30
C VAL A 66 -4.55 5.01 -0.30
N SER A 67 -5.33 4.53 -1.26
CA SER A 67 -6.57 5.15 -1.70
C SER A 67 -7.61 4.08 -1.98
N MET A 68 -8.81 4.23 -1.45
CA MET A 68 -9.92 3.33 -1.71
C MET A 68 -11.22 4.12 -1.80
N TYR A 69 -12.04 3.69 -2.75
CA TYR A 69 -13.32 4.27 -3.14
C TYR A 69 -14.32 3.13 -3.33
N GLU A 70 -15.58 3.45 -3.64
CA GLU A 70 -16.53 2.43 -4.09
C GLU A 70 -15.93 1.70 -5.32
N PRO A 71 -15.68 0.37 -5.25
CA PRO A 71 -14.98 -0.35 -6.31
C PRO A 71 -15.60 -0.22 -7.70
N ASP A 72 -16.94 -0.14 -7.77
CA ASP A 72 -17.67 -0.06 -9.04
C ASP A 72 -17.58 1.33 -9.69
N ASP A 73 -17.25 2.37 -8.92
CA ASP A 73 -17.15 3.77 -9.40
C ASP A 73 -15.69 4.22 -9.62
N ALA A 74 -14.72 3.46 -9.13
CA ALA A 74 -13.33 3.83 -9.10
C ALA A 74 -12.56 3.33 -10.33
N ASN A 75 -11.81 4.22 -10.98
CA ASN A 75 -10.97 3.82 -12.12
C ASN A 75 -9.66 3.13 -11.68
N PHE A 76 -9.06 3.62 -10.60
CA PHE A 76 -7.80 3.11 -10.10
C PHE A 76 -7.61 3.41 -8.61
N ILE A 77 -6.67 2.70 -8.00
CA ILE A 77 -6.22 2.95 -6.62
C ILE A 77 -4.69 3.00 -6.55
N PHE A 78 -4.17 3.73 -5.57
CA PHE A 78 -2.76 3.76 -5.23
C PHE A 78 -2.42 2.72 -4.17
N THR A 79 -1.30 2.03 -4.39
CA THR A 79 -0.77 1.02 -3.48
C THR A 79 0.73 1.21 -3.27
N TRP A 80 1.20 0.91 -2.06
CA TRP A 80 2.61 0.66 -1.79
C TRP A 80 2.82 -0.85 -1.73
N VAL A 81 3.55 -1.40 -2.70
CA VAL A 81 3.79 -2.84 -2.82
C VAL A 81 5.16 -3.19 -2.28
N LEU A 82 5.19 -4.09 -1.31
CA LEU A 82 6.39 -4.65 -0.71
C LEU A 82 6.69 -5.99 -1.38
N TYR A 83 7.93 -6.18 -1.81
CA TYR A 83 8.45 -7.42 -2.38
C TYR A 83 9.54 -7.99 -1.47
N PHE A 84 9.31 -9.18 -0.95
CA PHE A 84 10.20 -9.81 0.03
C PHE A 84 11.33 -10.58 -0.66
N SER A 85 12.59 -10.30 -0.29
CA SER A 85 13.76 -10.98 -0.84
C SER A 85 14.81 -11.21 0.24
N GLY A 86 14.76 -12.38 0.89
CA GLY A 86 15.63 -12.67 2.04
C GLY A 86 15.34 -11.71 3.19
N ASN A 87 16.35 -10.91 3.59
CA ASN A 87 16.21 -9.88 4.63
C ASN A 87 15.93 -8.49 4.07
N ASP A 88 15.93 -8.33 2.74
CA ASP A 88 15.63 -7.08 2.07
C ASP A 88 14.17 -7.05 1.63
N VAL A 89 13.57 -5.87 1.67
CA VAL A 89 12.23 -5.60 1.16
C VAL A 89 12.29 -4.43 0.19
N PHE A 90 11.93 -4.69 -1.06
CA PHE A 90 11.82 -3.68 -2.09
C PHE A 90 10.40 -3.13 -2.12
N VAL A 91 10.26 -1.81 -2.18
CA VAL A 91 8.97 -1.14 -2.09
C VAL A 91 8.76 -0.28 -3.33
N GLN A 92 7.62 -0.44 -3.99
CA GLN A 92 7.23 0.33 -5.17
C GLN A 92 5.88 1.01 -4.93
N ASN A 93 5.73 2.25 -5.38
CA ASN A 93 4.42 2.89 -5.51
C ASN A 93 3.80 2.44 -6.84
N LYS A 94 2.61 1.83 -6.77
CA LYS A 94 1.90 1.30 -7.94
C LYS A 94 0.47 1.81 -8.00
N ILE A 95 0.06 2.16 -9.21
CA ILE A 95 -1.34 2.37 -9.58
C ILE A 95 -1.90 1.02 -9.99
N LEU A 96 -3.03 0.63 -9.39
CA LEU A 96 -3.82 -0.52 -9.81
C LEU A 96 -5.05 0.00 -10.54
N PHE A 97 -5.11 -0.26 -11.85
CA PHE A 97 -6.27 0.06 -12.68
C PHE A 97 -7.35 -1.01 -12.46
N LEU A 98 -8.53 -0.60 -12.02
CA LEU A 98 -9.58 -1.51 -11.58
C LEU A 98 -10.37 -2.12 -12.74
N ASP A 99 -10.41 -1.46 -13.89
CA ASP A 99 -10.95 -1.98 -15.15
C ASP A 99 -10.15 -3.19 -15.68
N GLU A 100 -8.87 -3.30 -15.34
CA GLU A 100 -8.02 -4.47 -15.61
C GLU A 100 -8.15 -5.58 -14.55
N CYS A 101 -8.95 -5.37 -13.50
CA CYS A 101 -9.14 -6.29 -12.38
C CYS A 101 -10.60 -6.79 -12.31
N PRO A 102 -11.02 -7.72 -13.20
CA PRO A 102 -12.35 -8.30 -13.11
C PRO A 102 -12.55 -8.95 -11.74
N GLU A 103 -13.72 -8.72 -11.14
CA GLU A 103 -14.07 -9.18 -9.79
C GLU A 103 -13.12 -8.63 -8.70
N PHE A 104 -12.69 -7.38 -8.85
CA PHE A 104 -11.85 -6.71 -7.85
C PHE A 104 -12.45 -6.82 -6.45
N ASN A 105 -11.64 -7.34 -5.52
CA ASN A 105 -11.98 -7.39 -4.11
C ASN A 105 -10.81 -6.82 -3.30
N PRO A 106 -11.02 -5.70 -2.58
CA PRO A 106 -9.94 -5.05 -1.83
C PRO A 106 -9.41 -5.89 -0.66
N GLU A 107 -10.16 -6.90 -0.18
CA GLU A 107 -9.68 -7.88 0.81
C GLU A 107 -8.67 -8.86 0.22
N MET A 108 -8.62 -8.98 -1.10
CA MET A 108 -7.77 -9.91 -1.86
C MET A 108 -6.71 -9.18 -2.69
N ILE A 109 -6.34 -7.96 -2.28
CA ILE A 109 -5.47 -7.04 -3.03
C ILE A 109 -4.16 -7.67 -3.54
N ASN A 110 -3.57 -8.60 -2.77
CA ASN A 110 -2.34 -9.29 -3.17
C ASN A 110 -2.48 -10.14 -4.43
N LYS A 111 -3.70 -10.61 -4.75
CA LYS A 111 -3.96 -11.37 -5.98
C LYS A 111 -3.90 -10.51 -7.24
N PHE A 112 -4.19 -9.23 -7.11
CA PHE A 112 -4.14 -8.24 -8.20
C PHE A 112 -2.77 -7.57 -8.32
N THR A 113 -1.77 -8.08 -7.58
CA THR A 113 -0.42 -7.52 -7.56
C THR A 113 0.55 -8.45 -8.27
N ASP A 114 1.13 -7.95 -9.35
CA ASP A 114 2.16 -8.65 -10.11
C ASP A 114 3.48 -8.80 -9.35
N SER A 115 4.28 -9.77 -9.81
CA SER A 115 5.67 -9.94 -9.36
C SER A 115 6.53 -8.70 -9.62
N ARG A 116 7.62 -8.59 -8.85
CA ARG A 116 8.54 -7.44 -8.94
C ARG A 116 9.15 -7.34 -10.33
N LYS A 117 8.98 -6.17 -10.95
CA LYS A 117 9.70 -5.72 -12.15
C LYS A 117 10.50 -4.47 -11.79
N THR A 118 11.68 -4.31 -12.35
CA THR A 118 12.53 -3.12 -12.10
C THR A 118 12.48 -2.12 -13.24
N HIS A 119 11.96 -2.53 -14.41
CA HIS A 119 11.76 -1.71 -15.59
C HIS A 119 10.37 -2.00 -16.16
N ASN A 120 9.75 -1.00 -16.77
CA ASN A 120 8.49 -1.16 -17.51
C ASN A 120 8.73 -1.69 -18.94
N GLU A 121 7.67 -1.78 -19.74
CA GLU A 121 7.71 -2.32 -21.10
C GLU A 121 8.58 -1.48 -22.06
N ASP A 122 8.71 -0.18 -21.79
CA ASP A 122 9.57 0.74 -22.53
C ASP A 122 11.03 0.72 -22.05
N GLY A 123 11.37 -0.12 -21.07
CA GLY A 123 12.70 -0.19 -20.48
C GLY A 123 13.02 0.97 -19.51
N VAL A 124 12.02 1.74 -19.08
CA VAL A 124 12.17 2.81 -18.08
C VAL A 124 12.20 2.21 -16.69
N LYS A 125 13.16 2.64 -15.87
CA LYS A 125 13.31 2.18 -14.48
C LYS A 125 12.09 2.57 -13.64
N ILE A 126 11.55 1.60 -12.90
CA ILE A 126 10.45 1.80 -11.96
C ILE A 126 11.00 2.41 -10.66
N SER A 127 10.30 3.41 -10.12
CA SER A 127 10.61 3.99 -8.81
C SER A 127 10.51 2.93 -7.73
N GLU A 128 11.61 2.76 -7.00
CA GLU A 128 11.74 1.70 -6.00
C GLU A 128 12.64 2.16 -4.85
N TRP A 129 12.23 1.81 -3.64
CA TRP A 129 12.95 2.03 -2.40
C TRP A 129 13.19 0.70 -1.70
N ASN A 130 14.05 0.71 -0.69
CA ASN A 130 14.36 -0.49 0.08
C ASN A 130 14.34 -0.23 1.58
N THR A 131 13.97 -1.27 2.33
CA THR A 131 14.05 -1.34 3.78
C THR A 131 14.40 -2.77 4.19
N ASP A 132 14.76 -2.98 5.44
CA ASP A 132 14.97 -4.31 6.01
C ASP A 132 13.64 -4.99 6.41
N LEU A 133 13.66 -6.33 6.43
CA LEU A 133 12.51 -7.16 6.83
C LEU A 133 12.05 -6.91 8.27
N ASP A 134 12.98 -6.64 9.20
CA ASP A 134 12.65 -6.40 10.61
C ASP A 134 11.81 -5.14 10.77
N SER A 135 12.12 -4.07 10.03
CA SER A 135 11.32 -2.85 9.95
C SER A 135 9.87 -3.14 9.54
N VAL A 136 9.66 -4.01 8.55
CA VAL A 136 8.32 -4.39 8.09
C VAL A 136 7.60 -5.26 9.13
N ILE A 137 8.29 -6.21 9.74
CA ILE A 137 7.74 -7.04 10.83
C ILE A 137 7.33 -6.17 12.03
N ASN A 138 8.10 -5.15 12.35
CA ASN A 138 7.78 -4.22 13.43
C ASN A 138 6.50 -3.44 13.13
N PHE A 139 6.33 -2.91 11.91
CA PHE A 139 5.08 -2.27 11.50
C PHE A 139 3.88 -3.23 11.53
N TYR A 140 4.05 -4.45 11.01
CA TYR A 140 3.03 -5.49 11.09
C TYR A 140 2.59 -5.78 12.54
N LYS A 141 3.53 -5.81 13.49
CA LYS A 141 3.23 -5.97 14.92
C LYS A 141 2.50 -4.78 15.51
N THR A 142 2.74 -3.55 15.03
CA THR A 142 2.00 -2.37 15.51
C THR A 142 0.55 -2.37 15.05
N LEU A 143 0.24 -2.96 13.88
CA LEU A 143 -1.13 -3.07 13.35
C LEU A 143 -1.98 -4.15 14.06
N LYS A 144 -1.35 -5.07 14.79
CA LYS A 144 -2.05 -6.14 15.54
C LYS A 144 -2.59 -5.73 16.91
N LYS A 145 -2.15 -4.57 17.41
CA LYS A 145 -2.48 -4.07 18.74
C LYS A 145 -3.76 -3.27 18.69
#